data_AF-A0A9P8F3R4-F1
#
_entry.id   AF-A0A9P8F3R4-F1
#
_cell.length_a   1.000
_cell.length_b   1.000
_cell.length_c   1.000
_cell.angle_alpha   90.00
_cell.angle_beta   90.00
_cell.angle_gamma   90.00
#
_symmetry.space_group_name_H-M   'P 1'
#
loop_
_entity.id
_entity.type
_entity.pdbx_description
1 polymer ?
#
loop_
_entity_poly.entity_id
_entity_poly.type
_entity_poly.pdbx_seq_one_letter_code
_entity_poly.pdbx_strand_id
1 'polypeptide(L)'
;MDQLSIQDDADAQWLAERGVPSFEEPFLQKYLQGRDALINQEKKQRSDHAFRETLSPMAREACAIVSAIRFEEQQTLWTKDYEDSLASDSRDIYPGMMFTLARPKIEQSKLWKIVKKMPKGALLHCHLEAMVNMDWLIEEAFNVKGMHIQADQPLDSEDTLSSAPFVFKWLKNRSSETSSIWDTSYAVGQWIPIDTAADAFPHGGRKGFEKWLKERITITLD
;
A
#
# COMPACT_ATOMS: atom_id res chain seq x y z
N MET A 1 26.09 9.47 -2.14
CA MET A 1 27.26 10.25 -2.60
C MET A 1 28.45 9.36 -2.38
N ASP A 2 28.58 8.38 -3.27
CA ASP A 2 29.84 7.67 -3.41
C ASP A 2 30.89 8.73 -3.75
N GLN A 3 32.01 8.64 -3.05
CA GLN A 3 33.18 9.46 -3.35
C GLN A 3 33.53 9.20 -4.82
N LEU A 4 33.24 10.18 -5.67
CA LEU A 4 33.91 10.34 -6.96
C LEU A 4 35.38 10.59 -6.63
N SER A 5 36.10 9.50 -6.40
CA SER A 5 37.54 9.45 -6.20
C SER A 5 38.19 9.76 -7.54
N ILE A 6 38.30 11.05 -7.86
CA ILE A 6 39.24 11.53 -8.88
C ILE A 6 40.61 11.44 -8.20
N GLN A 7 41.23 10.27 -8.28
CA GLN A 7 42.57 10.00 -7.76
C GLN A 7 43.47 9.45 -8.86
N ASP A 8 43.40 10.05 -10.05
CA ASP A 8 44.49 9.96 -11.04
C ASP A 8 44.90 11.39 -11.42
N ASP A 9 46.14 11.78 -11.08
CA ASP A 9 46.70 13.12 -11.34
C ASP A 9 46.65 13.51 -12.83
N ALA A 10 46.61 12.51 -13.73
CA ALA A 10 46.47 12.70 -15.17
C ALA A 10 45.10 13.27 -15.57
N ASP A 11 44.03 12.88 -14.87
CA ASP A 11 42.68 13.39 -15.12
C ASP A 11 42.54 14.84 -14.65
N ALA A 12 43.16 15.17 -13.52
CA ALA A 12 43.16 16.55 -13.00
C ALA A 12 43.85 17.53 -13.96
N GLN A 13 44.98 17.12 -14.54
CA GLN A 13 45.71 17.92 -15.53
C GLN A 13 44.91 18.08 -16.84
N TRP A 14 44.30 16.99 -17.34
CA TRP A 14 43.45 17.02 -18.52
C TRP A 14 42.21 17.91 -18.33
N LEU A 15 41.57 17.86 -17.16
CA LEU A 15 40.42 18.69 -16.80
C LEU A 15 40.80 20.17 -16.76
N ALA A 16 41.96 20.50 -16.19
CA ALA A 16 42.49 21.86 -16.16
C ALA A 16 42.76 22.40 -17.57
N GLU A 17 43.35 21.60 -18.48
CA GLU A 17 43.57 21.98 -19.88
C GLU A 17 42.26 22.23 -20.64
N ARG A 18 41.18 21.52 -20.27
CA ARG A 18 39.83 21.71 -20.82
C ARG A 18 39.08 22.89 -20.18
N GLY A 19 39.69 23.60 -19.23
CA GLY A 19 39.07 24.71 -18.51
C GLY A 19 37.96 24.27 -17.57
N VAL A 20 37.98 23.01 -17.12
CA VAL A 20 37.03 22.52 -16.12
C VAL A 20 37.43 23.08 -14.75
N PRO A 21 36.52 23.79 -14.06
CA PRO A 21 36.81 24.42 -12.79
C PRO A 21 37.23 23.43 -11.70
N SER A 22 38.27 23.76 -10.94
CA SER A 22 38.63 22.99 -9.75
C SER A 22 37.74 23.35 -8.56
N PHE A 23 37.57 22.41 -7.61
CA PHE A 23 36.81 22.66 -6.38
C PHE A 23 37.37 23.81 -5.55
N GLU A 24 38.65 24.14 -5.70
CA GLU A 24 39.32 25.21 -4.94
C GLU A 24 39.03 26.62 -5.50
N GLU A 25 38.44 26.71 -6.70
CA GLU A 25 38.21 28.00 -7.34
C GLU A 25 37.19 28.86 -6.58
N PRO A 26 37.46 30.18 -6.39
CA PRO A 26 36.61 31.06 -5.59
C PRO A 26 35.14 31.12 -6.04
N PHE A 27 34.89 31.03 -7.34
CA PHE A 27 33.53 31.09 -7.86
C PHE A 27 32.75 29.80 -7.53
N LEU A 28 33.39 28.62 -7.61
CA LEU A 28 32.76 27.33 -7.30
C LEU A 28 32.53 27.22 -5.78
N GLN A 29 33.48 27.69 -4.97
CA GLN A 29 33.29 27.84 -3.52
C GLN A 29 32.09 28.75 -3.19
N LYS A 30 31.96 29.90 -3.87
CA LYS A 30 30.79 30.79 -3.69
C LYS A 30 29.47 30.11 -4.10
N TYR A 31 29.47 29.34 -5.18
CA TYR A 31 28.31 28.55 -5.60
C TYR A 31 27.93 27.51 -4.54
N LEU A 32 28.90 26.73 -4.05
CA LEU A 32 28.68 25.69 -3.03
C LEU A 32 28.17 26.31 -1.71
N GLN A 33 28.75 27.43 -1.27
CA GLN A 33 28.27 28.17 -0.12
C GLN A 33 26.84 28.68 -0.32
N GLY A 34 26.51 29.20 -1.50
CA GLY A 34 25.15 29.62 -1.85
C GLY A 34 24.16 28.46 -1.81
N ARG A 35 24.52 27.32 -2.41
CA ARG A 35 23.73 26.08 -2.38
C ARG A 35 23.49 25.61 -0.94
N ASP A 36 24.54 25.56 -0.13
CA ASP A 36 24.44 25.10 1.26
C ASP A 36 23.62 26.07 2.12
N ALA A 37 23.72 27.38 1.86
CA ALA A 37 22.88 28.40 2.49
C ALA A 37 21.39 28.18 2.15
N LEU A 38 21.06 27.90 0.88
CA LEU A 38 19.70 27.58 0.46
C LEU A 38 19.17 26.30 1.10
N ILE A 39 19.97 25.22 1.11
CA ILE A 39 19.61 23.96 1.79
C ILE A 39 19.35 24.19 3.28
N ASN A 40 20.19 25.01 3.94
CA ASN A 40 20.02 25.35 5.34
C ASN A 40 18.76 26.20 5.57
N GLN A 41 18.44 27.12 4.65
CA GLN A 41 17.20 27.89 4.69
C GLN A 41 15.97 27.00 4.54
N GLU A 42 15.98 26.05 3.59
CA GLU A 42 14.91 25.05 3.43
C GLU A 42 14.74 24.22 4.71
N LYS A 43 15.84 23.71 5.27
CA LYS A 43 15.81 22.92 6.52
C LYS A 43 15.18 23.68 7.69
N LYS A 44 15.38 25.00 7.77
CA LYS A 44 14.76 25.87 8.80
C LYS A 44 13.24 26.04 8.59
N GLN A 45 12.75 25.87 7.36
CA GLN A 45 11.33 26.04 7.02
C GLN A 45 10.52 24.74 7.11
N ARG A 46 11.16 23.60 7.34
CA ARG A 46 10.45 22.32 7.47
C ARG A 46 9.55 22.30 8.71
N SER A 47 8.40 21.64 8.59
CA SER A 47 7.45 21.48 9.70
C SER A 47 8.04 20.75 10.91
N ASP A 48 9.08 19.93 10.71
CA ASP A 48 9.77 19.19 11.75
C ASP A 48 11.00 19.91 12.34
N HIS A 49 11.35 21.13 11.89
CA HIS A 49 12.60 21.80 12.27
C HIS A 49 12.77 21.94 13.80
N ALA A 50 11.78 22.53 14.48
CA ALA A 50 11.84 22.73 15.94
C ALA A 50 11.99 21.40 16.70
N PHE A 51 11.29 20.34 16.26
CA PHE A 51 11.41 19.01 16.84
C PHE A 51 12.83 18.46 16.66
N ARG A 52 13.42 18.62 15.47
CA ARG A 52 14.77 18.14 15.16
C ARG A 52 15.86 18.81 16.00
N GLU A 53 15.73 20.10 16.30
CA GLU A 53 16.68 20.82 17.17
C GLU A 53 16.69 20.26 18.60
N THR A 54 15.54 19.77 19.06
CA THR A 54 15.35 19.24 20.43
C THR A 54 15.63 17.75 20.59
N LEU A 55 16.08 17.06 19.54
CA LEU A 55 16.31 15.61 19.61
C LEU A 55 17.38 15.25 20.65
N SER A 56 17.08 14.26 21.48
CA SER A 56 18.08 13.63 22.35
C SER A 56 19.17 12.93 21.51
N PRO A 57 20.37 12.69 22.07
CA PRO A 57 21.43 11.97 21.35
C PRO A 57 20.96 10.61 20.81
N MET A 58 20.22 9.85 21.62
CA MET A 58 19.63 8.57 21.22
C MET A 58 18.63 8.70 20.06
N ALA A 59 17.81 9.75 20.06
CA ALA A 59 16.87 9.98 18.97
C ALA A 59 17.60 10.37 17.66
N ARG A 60 18.70 11.13 17.74
CA ARG A 60 19.54 11.44 16.57
C ARG A 60 20.17 10.19 15.98
N GLU A 61 20.69 9.30 16.82
CA GLU A 61 21.24 8.02 16.41
C GLU A 61 20.17 7.13 15.76
N ALA A 62 18.98 7.03 16.35
CA ALA A 62 17.87 6.30 15.76
C ALA A 62 17.47 6.88 14.39
N CYS A 63 17.43 8.21 14.24
CA CYS A 63 17.19 8.86 12.95
C CYS A 63 18.27 8.53 11.92
N ALA A 64 19.55 8.48 12.32
CA ALA A 64 20.65 8.11 11.43
C ALA A 64 20.51 6.66 10.95
N ILE A 65 20.20 5.72 11.85
CA ILE A 65 19.97 4.30 11.51
C ILE A 65 18.79 4.16 10.54
N VAL A 66 17.65 4.77 10.83
CA VAL A 66 16.47 4.72 9.95
C VAL A 66 16.78 5.34 8.58
N SER A 67 17.58 6.40 8.54
CA SER A 67 18.00 7.03 7.28
C SER A 67 18.92 6.13 6.46
N ALA A 68 19.84 5.41 7.11
CA ALA A 68 20.71 4.44 6.47
C ALA A 68 19.90 3.25 5.91
N ILE A 69 18.93 2.73 6.67
CA ILE A 69 18.02 1.67 6.21
C ILE A 69 17.21 2.13 4.99
N ARG A 70 16.64 3.35 5.05
CA ARG A 70 15.90 3.91 3.92
C ARG A 70 16.77 4.03 2.67
N PHE A 71 18.03 4.46 2.83
CA PHE A 71 18.98 4.56 1.73
C PHE A 71 19.33 3.18 1.15
N GLU A 72 19.64 2.20 2.00
CA GLU A 72 19.88 0.80 1.60
C GLU A 72 18.70 0.25 0.80
N GLU A 73 17.47 0.39 1.31
CA GLU A 73 16.26 -0.10 0.63
C GLU A 73 15.99 0.61 -0.69
N GLN A 74 16.30 1.91 -0.80
CA GLN A 74 16.21 2.62 -2.07
C GLN A 74 17.12 2.02 -3.15
N GLN A 75 18.29 1.51 -2.76
CA GLN A 75 19.25 0.90 -3.70
C GLN A 75 19.04 -0.60 -3.94
N THR A 76 18.24 -1.28 -3.10
CA THR A 76 18.15 -2.76 -3.12
C THR A 76 16.74 -3.30 -3.31
N LEU A 77 15.72 -2.63 -2.76
CA LEU A 77 14.33 -3.08 -2.80
C LEU A 77 13.58 -2.44 -3.98
N TRP A 78 13.93 -1.20 -4.29
CA TRP A 78 13.30 -0.34 -5.28
C TRP A 78 14.16 -0.17 -6.54
N THR A 79 14.82 -1.26 -6.96
CA THR A 79 15.68 -1.31 -8.15
C THR A 79 15.25 -2.42 -9.10
N LYS A 80 15.69 -2.29 -10.35
CA LYS A 80 15.38 -3.20 -11.46
C LYS A 80 16.12 -4.54 -11.38
N ASP A 81 17.15 -4.68 -10.56
CA ASP A 81 18.11 -5.78 -10.70
C ASP A 81 17.57 -7.18 -10.32
N TYR A 82 16.35 -7.27 -9.76
CA TYR A 82 15.61 -8.54 -9.65
C TYR A 82 14.82 -8.90 -10.93
N GLU A 83 14.51 -7.91 -11.77
CA GLU A 83 13.74 -8.05 -13.01
C GLU A 83 14.52 -8.77 -14.12
N ASP A 84 15.85 -8.67 -14.14
CA ASP A 84 16.68 -9.39 -15.13
C ASP A 84 16.72 -10.91 -14.88
N SER A 85 16.32 -11.39 -13.70
CA SER A 85 16.31 -12.82 -13.36
C SER A 85 15.04 -13.56 -13.82
N LEU A 86 13.99 -12.84 -14.23
CA LEU A 86 12.67 -13.40 -14.57
C LEU A 86 12.09 -12.67 -15.79
N ALA A 87 12.26 -13.28 -16.95
CA ALA A 87 11.74 -12.78 -18.22
C ALA A 87 10.23 -12.42 -18.23
N SER A 88 9.94 -11.40 -19.05
CA SER A 88 8.72 -11.14 -19.84
C SER A 88 7.61 -10.17 -19.40
N ASP A 89 7.79 -9.32 -18.38
CA ASP A 89 6.86 -8.18 -18.15
C ASP A 89 7.48 -7.09 -17.25
N SER A 90 8.59 -6.49 -17.67
CA SER A 90 9.34 -5.48 -16.89
C SER A 90 8.56 -4.16 -16.78
N ARG A 91 7.86 -3.97 -15.67
CA ARG A 91 7.26 -2.68 -15.27
C ARG A 91 8.18 -2.03 -14.26
N ASP A 92 8.67 -0.84 -14.56
CA ASP A 92 9.52 -0.04 -13.67
C ASP A 92 9.03 -0.08 -12.21
N ILE A 93 9.83 -0.65 -11.31
CA ILE A 93 9.55 -0.69 -9.87
C ILE A 93 10.15 0.56 -9.23
N TYR A 94 9.31 1.39 -8.62
CA TYR A 94 9.74 2.62 -7.97
C TYR A 94 8.87 2.97 -6.76
N PRO A 95 9.40 3.75 -5.79
CA PRO A 95 8.60 4.30 -4.71
C PRO A 95 7.50 5.20 -5.28
N GLY A 96 6.23 4.88 -4.98
CA GLY A 96 5.07 5.61 -5.52
C GLY A 96 4.32 4.92 -6.66
N MET A 97 4.70 3.69 -7.04
CA MET A 97 3.87 2.84 -7.89
C MET A 97 2.54 2.46 -7.21
N MET A 98 1.59 1.89 -7.96
CA MET A 98 0.29 1.45 -7.42
C MET A 98 0.46 0.57 -6.18
N PHE A 99 -0.28 0.89 -5.10
CA PHE A 99 -0.10 0.25 -3.79
C PHE A 99 -0.21 -1.27 -3.84
N THR A 100 -1.14 -1.82 -4.63
CA THR A 100 -1.32 -3.27 -4.79
C THR A 100 -0.07 -3.96 -5.33
N LEU A 101 0.65 -3.32 -6.23
CA LEU A 101 1.90 -3.84 -6.79
C LEU A 101 3.07 -3.67 -5.80
N ALA A 102 3.07 -2.58 -5.03
CA ALA A 102 4.13 -2.27 -4.07
C ALA A 102 4.02 -3.06 -2.76
N ARG A 103 2.80 -3.43 -2.34
CA ARG A 103 2.51 -3.96 -1.00
C ARG A 103 3.35 -5.18 -0.62
N PRO A 104 3.49 -6.24 -1.46
CA PRO A 104 4.30 -7.41 -1.09
C PRO A 104 5.76 -7.04 -0.76
N LYS A 105 6.33 -6.05 -1.45
CA LYS A 105 7.68 -5.54 -1.17
C LYS A 105 7.72 -4.68 0.09
N ILE A 106 6.74 -3.78 0.27
CA ILE A 106 6.62 -2.96 1.49
C ILE A 106 6.59 -3.87 2.71
N GLU A 107 5.80 -4.94 2.69
CA GLU A 107 5.65 -5.86 3.82
C GLU A 107 6.96 -6.58 4.23
N GLN A 108 7.87 -6.79 3.28
CA GLN A 108 9.18 -7.41 3.50
C GLN A 108 10.24 -6.44 4.03
N SER A 109 10.09 -5.14 3.75
CA SER A 109 11.06 -4.09 4.09
C SER A 109 11.37 -4.00 5.59
N LYS A 110 12.62 -3.67 5.92
CA LYS A 110 13.07 -3.34 7.28
C LYS A 110 12.39 -2.05 7.74
N LEU A 111 12.24 -1.06 6.85
CA LEU A 111 11.60 0.21 7.15
C LEU A 111 10.14 0.01 7.60
N TRP A 112 9.36 -0.82 6.90
CA TRP A 112 7.99 -1.15 7.31
C TRP A 112 7.93 -1.84 8.68
N LYS A 113 8.87 -2.75 8.96
CA LYS A 113 8.96 -3.41 10.28
C LYS A 113 9.20 -2.39 11.40
N ILE A 114 9.94 -1.31 11.14
CA ILE A 114 10.13 -0.20 12.08
C ILE A 114 8.84 0.61 12.22
N VAL A 115 8.24 1.04 11.10
CA VAL A 115 7.01 1.85 11.07
C VAL A 115 5.84 1.16 11.78
N LYS A 116 5.72 -0.17 11.67
CA LYS A 116 4.73 -0.96 12.41
C LYS A 116 4.86 -0.79 13.93
N LYS A 117 6.09 -0.73 14.45
CA LYS A 117 6.39 -0.60 15.88
C LYS A 117 6.29 0.84 16.41
N MET A 118 6.31 1.85 15.54
CA MET A 118 6.26 3.25 15.96
C MET A 118 4.89 3.61 16.59
N PRO A 119 4.89 4.32 17.74
CA PRO A 119 3.66 4.91 18.27
C PRO A 119 3.24 6.09 17.38
N LYS A 120 2.21 5.88 16.55
CA LYS A 120 1.75 6.84 15.54
C LYS A 120 0.86 7.97 16.10
N GLY A 121 0.58 7.95 17.39
CA GLY A 121 -0.35 8.89 18.02
C GLY A 121 -1.81 8.47 17.76
N ALA A 122 -2.59 9.35 17.13
CA ALA A 122 -4.02 9.16 16.89
C ALA A 122 -4.35 9.06 15.39
N LEU A 123 -5.39 8.29 15.06
CA LEU A 123 -5.98 8.23 13.72
C LEU A 123 -7.09 9.26 13.62
N LEU A 124 -6.82 10.41 13.00
CA LEU A 124 -7.72 11.57 12.97
C LEU A 124 -8.63 11.63 11.73
N HIS A 125 -8.36 10.82 10.72
CA HIS A 125 -9.17 10.73 9.52
C HIS A 125 -9.38 9.26 9.17
N CYS A 126 -10.61 8.78 9.32
CA CYS A 126 -11.01 7.43 8.97
C CYS A 126 -12.52 7.34 8.77
N HIS A 127 -12.92 6.38 7.94
CA HIS A 127 -14.30 5.98 7.74
C HIS A 127 -14.50 4.63 8.41
N LEU A 128 -15.43 4.54 9.37
CA LEU A 128 -15.57 3.38 10.26
C LEU A 128 -15.75 2.08 9.46
N GLU A 129 -16.56 2.14 8.41
CA GLU A 129 -16.85 1.04 7.49
C GLU A 129 -15.61 0.51 6.75
N ALA A 130 -14.58 1.33 6.58
CA ALA A 130 -13.35 0.98 5.85
C ALA A 130 -12.18 0.60 6.78
N MET A 131 -12.41 0.48 8.09
CA MET A 131 -11.38 0.15 9.08
C MET A 131 -11.36 -1.32 9.51
N VAL A 132 -12.32 -2.11 9.03
CA VAL A 132 -12.54 -3.48 9.47
C VAL A 132 -11.74 -4.45 8.59
N ASN A 133 -11.22 -5.53 9.18
CA ASN A 133 -10.67 -6.63 8.40
C ASN A 133 -11.82 -7.35 7.66
N MET A 134 -11.75 -7.43 6.34
CA MET A 134 -12.83 -7.98 5.53
C MET A 134 -13.05 -9.48 5.73
N ASP A 135 -11.97 -10.26 5.96
CA ASP A 135 -12.10 -11.69 6.26
C ASP A 135 -12.87 -11.89 7.58
N TRP A 136 -12.52 -11.11 8.60
CA TRP A 136 -13.24 -11.10 9.87
C TRP A 136 -14.69 -10.64 9.71
N LEU A 137 -14.95 -9.61 8.91
CA LEU A 137 -16.32 -9.10 8.69
C LEU A 137 -17.22 -10.17 8.02
N ILE A 138 -16.68 -10.89 7.03
CA ILE A 138 -17.38 -11.97 6.34
C ILE A 138 -17.65 -13.12 7.32
N GLU A 139 -16.65 -13.54 8.09
CA GLU A 139 -16.81 -14.57 9.13
C GLU A 139 -17.88 -14.17 10.16
N GLU A 140 -17.84 -12.92 10.63
CA GLU A 140 -18.79 -12.43 11.62
C GLU A 140 -20.22 -12.33 11.07
N ALA A 141 -20.39 -12.06 9.77
CA ALA A 141 -21.70 -12.09 9.13
C ALA A 141 -22.37 -13.48 9.21
N PHE A 142 -21.57 -14.57 9.26
CA PHE A 142 -22.08 -15.92 9.47
C PHE A 142 -22.30 -16.25 10.96
N ASN A 143 -21.50 -15.68 11.86
CA ASN A 143 -21.67 -15.86 13.30
C ASN A 143 -22.93 -15.17 13.83
N VAL A 144 -23.31 -14.03 13.24
CA VAL A 144 -24.53 -13.30 13.56
C VAL A 144 -25.76 -14.04 12.99
N LYS A 145 -26.41 -14.84 13.86
CA LYS A 145 -27.65 -15.53 13.52
C LYS A 145 -28.73 -14.55 13.05
N GLY A 146 -29.39 -14.88 11.94
CA GLY A 146 -30.46 -14.07 11.36
C GLY A 146 -29.99 -13.10 10.27
N MET A 147 -28.74 -13.19 9.83
CA MET A 147 -28.26 -12.44 8.66
C MET A 147 -28.83 -13.02 7.35
N HIS A 148 -29.34 -12.14 6.49
CA HIS A 148 -29.88 -12.47 5.18
C HIS A 148 -29.25 -11.57 4.11
N ILE A 149 -29.23 -12.08 2.88
CA ILE A 149 -28.81 -11.37 1.66
C ILE A 149 -30.01 -11.22 0.72
N GLN A 150 -30.03 -10.12 -0.03
CA GLN A 150 -31.01 -9.85 -1.09
C GLN A 150 -30.30 -9.14 -2.24
N ALA A 151 -30.73 -9.38 -3.47
CA ALA A 151 -30.32 -8.64 -4.65
C ALA A 151 -31.53 -7.99 -5.34
N ASP A 152 -31.28 -7.06 -6.26
CA ASP A 152 -32.30 -6.43 -7.10
C ASP A 152 -32.61 -7.24 -8.38
N GLN A 153 -31.81 -8.27 -8.65
CA GLN A 153 -32.00 -9.22 -9.74
C GLN A 153 -31.36 -10.58 -9.39
N PRO A 154 -31.69 -11.66 -10.11
CA PRO A 154 -30.97 -12.94 -9.98
C PRO A 154 -29.47 -12.77 -10.21
N LEU A 155 -28.66 -13.51 -9.43
CA LEU A 155 -27.20 -13.54 -9.53
C LEU A 155 -26.75 -14.83 -10.24
N ASP A 156 -27.31 -15.10 -11.42
CA ASP A 156 -27.24 -16.37 -12.15
C ASP A 156 -26.18 -16.38 -13.27
N SER A 157 -25.58 -15.23 -13.57
CA SER A 157 -24.55 -15.08 -14.60
C SER A 157 -23.33 -14.33 -14.11
N GLU A 158 -22.18 -14.53 -14.75
CA GLU A 158 -20.93 -13.81 -14.44
C GLU A 158 -21.09 -12.28 -14.45
N ASP A 159 -21.91 -11.75 -15.37
CA ASP A 159 -22.20 -10.31 -15.46
C ASP A 159 -22.95 -9.80 -14.21
N THR A 160 -24.00 -10.52 -13.81
CA THR A 160 -24.75 -10.20 -12.59
C THR A 160 -23.93 -10.42 -11.32
N LEU A 161 -23.11 -11.46 -11.26
CA LEU A 161 -22.21 -11.71 -10.14
C LEU A 161 -21.18 -10.59 -9.98
N SER A 162 -20.75 -9.95 -11.07
CA SER A 162 -19.79 -8.85 -11.03
C SER A 162 -20.43 -7.49 -10.71
N SER A 163 -21.61 -7.20 -11.27
CA SER A 163 -22.17 -5.84 -11.29
C SER A 163 -23.40 -5.62 -10.43
N ALA A 164 -24.23 -6.65 -10.21
CA ALA A 164 -25.55 -6.48 -9.61
C ALA A 164 -25.43 -6.18 -8.10
N PRO A 165 -26.08 -5.11 -7.59
CA PRO A 165 -26.00 -4.76 -6.19
C PRO A 165 -26.72 -5.80 -5.31
N PHE A 166 -26.17 -6.00 -4.11
CA PHE A 166 -26.81 -6.79 -3.08
C PHE A 166 -26.74 -6.05 -1.74
N VAL A 167 -27.63 -6.43 -0.83
CA VAL A 167 -27.71 -5.86 0.51
C VAL A 167 -27.81 -6.96 1.55
N PHE A 168 -27.28 -6.70 2.73
CA PHE A 168 -27.43 -7.55 3.89
C PHE A 168 -28.40 -6.93 4.89
N LYS A 169 -29.15 -7.78 5.59
CA LYS A 169 -30.03 -7.35 6.67
C LYS A 169 -30.17 -8.43 7.72
N TRP A 170 -30.10 -8.01 8.98
CA TRP A 170 -30.51 -8.86 10.09
C TRP A 170 -32.04 -8.91 10.17
N LEU A 171 -32.60 -10.12 10.20
CA LEU A 171 -34.02 -10.37 10.39
C LEU A 171 -34.21 -11.26 11.61
N LYS A 172 -35.18 -10.89 12.46
CA LYS A 172 -35.54 -11.66 13.67
C LYS A 172 -35.97 -13.09 13.34
N ASN A 173 -36.74 -13.24 12.26
CA ASN A 173 -37.24 -14.52 11.80
C ASN A 173 -36.42 -14.94 10.59
N ARG A 174 -35.98 -16.20 10.58
CA ARG A 174 -35.35 -16.80 9.41
C ARG A 174 -36.39 -16.94 8.30
N SER A 175 -36.04 -16.47 7.12
CA SER A 175 -36.84 -16.67 5.91
C SER A 175 -37.04 -18.17 5.64
N SER A 176 -38.27 -18.58 5.35
CA SER A 176 -38.62 -19.96 4.98
C SER A 176 -38.47 -20.23 3.49
N GLU A 177 -37.96 -19.26 2.75
CA GLU A 177 -37.92 -19.33 1.30
C GLU A 177 -36.87 -20.32 0.79
N THR A 178 -37.22 -21.01 -0.29
CA THR A 178 -36.40 -22.09 -0.86
C THR A 178 -35.72 -21.74 -2.18
N SER A 179 -36.07 -20.61 -2.80
CA SER A 179 -35.43 -20.20 -4.06
C SER A 179 -34.01 -19.69 -3.81
N SER A 180 -33.06 -20.14 -4.62
CA SER A 180 -31.69 -19.66 -4.59
C SER A 180 -31.58 -18.27 -5.19
N ILE A 181 -30.74 -17.40 -4.62
CA ILE A 181 -30.39 -16.09 -5.21
C ILE A 181 -29.55 -16.25 -6.51
N TRP A 182 -28.99 -17.44 -6.72
CA TRP A 182 -28.13 -17.79 -7.87
C TRP A 182 -28.91 -18.34 -9.06
N ASP A 183 -30.23 -18.50 -8.94
CA ASP A 183 -31.07 -19.08 -9.99
C ASP A 183 -31.96 -18.01 -10.63
N THR A 184 -32.27 -18.18 -11.91
CA THR A 184 -33.24 -17.32 -12.64
C THR A 184 -34.65 -17.30 -12.01
N SER A 185 -34.96 -18.27 -11.16
CA SER A 185 -36.22 -18.34 -10.42
C SER A 185 -36.27 -17.45 -9.17
N TYR A 186 -35.16 -16.78 -8.82
CA TYR A 186 -35.10 -15.85 -7.69
C TYR A 186 -36.14 -14.74 -7.82
N ALA A 187 -37.01 -14.60 -6.82
CA ALA A 187 -37.90 -13.45 -6.73
C ALA A 187 -37.14 -12.23 -6.19
N VAL A 188 -37.07 -11.18 -7.00
CA VAL A 188 -36.45 -9.90 -6.62
C VAL A 188 -37.04 -9.37 -5.31
N GLY A 189 -36.19 -8.90 -4.40
CA GLY A 189 -36.65 -8.40 -3.10
C GLY A 189 -36.69 -9.47 -1.99
N GLN A 190 -36.51 -10.74 -2.34
CA GLN A 190 -36.62 -11.83 -1.38
C GLN A 190 -35.34 -12.00 -0.55
N TRP A 191 -35.51 -12.11 0.77
CA TRP A 191 -34.41 -12.29 1.72
C TRP A 191 -34.04 -13.77 1.83
N ILE A 192 -32.79 -14.10 1.52
CA ILE A 192 -32.23 -15.45 1.62
C ILE A 192 -31.29 -15.51 2.82
N PRO A 193 -31.41 -16.50 3.71
CA PRO A 193 -30.44 -16.68 4.80
C PRO A 193 -29.01 -16.78 4.24
N ILE A 194 -28.05 -16.07 4.83
CA ILE A 194 -26.69 -15.99 4.29
C ILE A 194 -26.02 -17.36 4.19
N ASP A 195 -26.27 -18.25 5.15
CA ASP A 195 -25.76 -19.61 5.17
C ASP A 195 -26.32 -20.43 3.99
N THR A 196 -27.63 -20.33 3.75
CA THR A 196 -28.28 -20.98 2.61
C THR A 196 -27.75 -20.45 1.28
N ALA A 197 -27.58 -19.14 1.14
CA ALA A 197 -27.01 -18.54 -0.06
C ALA A 197 -25.55 -19.00 -0.27
N ALA A 198 -24.72 -18.95 0.77
CA ALA A 198 -23.32 -19.34 0.68
C ALA A 198 -23.15 -20.84 0.32
N ASP A 199 -23.90 -21.73 0.95
CA ASP A 199 -23.79 -23.17 0.70
C ASP A 199 -24.26 -23.55 -0.71
N ALA A 200 -25.24 -22.81 -1.27
CA ALA A 200 -25.76 -23.01 -2.62
C ALA A 200 -24.94 -22.31 -3.72
N PHE A 201 -23.86 -21.61 -3.39
CA PHE A 201 -23.11 -20.82 -4.36
C PHE A 201 -22.47 -21.70 -5.46
N PRO A 202 -22.70 -21.39 -6.76
CA PRO A 202 -22.36 -22.29 -7.86
C PRO A 202 -20.85 -22.53 -8.04
N HIS A 203 -20.01 -21.55 -7.69
CA HIS A 203 -18.56 -21.61 -7.92
C HIS A 203 -17.77 -22.03 -6.68
N GLY A 204 -18.07 -23.21 -6.14
CA GLY A 204 -17.34 -23.80 -5.01
C GLY A 204 -18.01 -23.65 -3.65
N GLY A 205 -19.34 -23.47 -3.62
CA GLY A 205 -20.14 -23.39 -2.40
C GLY A 205 -19.67 -22.26 -1.49
N ARG A 206 -19.74 -22.50 -0.17
CA ARG A 206 -19.45 -21.47 0.85
C ARG A 206 -18.11 -20.77 0.67
N LYS A 207 -17.04 -21.51 0.38
CA LYS A 207 -15.71 -20.91 0.16
C LYS A 207 -15.67 -20.04 -1.09
N GLY A 208 -16.37 -20.45 -2.14
CA GLY A 208 -16.55 -19.64 -3.35
C GLY A 208 -17.30 -18.36 -3.04
N PHE A 209 -18.38 -18.45 -2.26
CA PHE A 209 -19.17 -17.30 -1.83
C PHE A 209 -18.35 -16.30 -1.02
N GLU A 210 -17.55 -16.77 -0.05
CA GLU A 210 -16.68 -15.91 0.77
C GLU A 210 -15.68 -15.15 -0.11
N LYS A 211 -15.07 -15.84 -1.08
CA LYS A 211 -14.15 -15.22 -2.04
C LYS A 211 -14.86 -14.19 -2.91
N TRP A 212 -15.98 -14.55 -3.52
CA TRP A 212 -16.79 -13.66 -4.35
C TRP A 212 -17.26 -12.43 -3.57
N LEU A 213 -17.74 -12.62 -2.34
CA LEU A 213 -18.19 -11.52 -1.50
C LEU A 213 -17.04 -10.57 -1.19
N LYS A 214 -15.86 -11.10 -0.85
CA LYS A 214 -14.64 -10.29 -0.64
C LYS A 214 -14.30 -9.47 -1.88
N GLU A 215 -14.33 -10.09 -3.07
CA GLU A 215 -14.13 -9.42 -4.37
C GLU A 215 -15.13 -8.30 -4.62
N ARG A 216 -16.38 -8.47 -4.19
CA ARG A 216 -17.45 -7.48 -4.38
C ARG A 216 -17.42 -6.32 -3.39
N ILE A 217 -16.78 -6.48 -2.24
CA ILE A 217 -16.74 -5.45 -1.18
C ILE A 217 -15.36 -4.79 -1.03
N THR A 218 -14.35 -5.21 -1.81
CA THR A 218 -13.04 -4.55 -1.85
C THR A 218 -12.71 -4.00 -3.23
N ILE A 219 -11.92 -2.93 -3.28
CA ILE A 219 -11.45 -2.34 -4.55
C ILE A 219 -10.27 -3.15 -5.12
N THR A 220 -9.54 -3.84 -4.24
CA THR A 220 -8.34 -4.59 -4.58
C THR A 220 -8.35 -5.90 -3.82
N LEU A 221 -7.99 -6.99 -4.48
CA LEU A 221 -7.81 -8.29 -3.85
C LEU A 221 -6.44 -8.40 -3.20
N ASP A 222 -6.43 -9.05 -2.04
CA ASP A 222 -5.23 -9.45 -1.28
C ASP A 222 -4.63 -10.74 -1.84
#